data_AF-W4F882-F1
#
_entry.id   AF-W4F882-F1
#
_cell.length_a   1.000
_cell.length_b   1.000
_cell.length_c   1.000
_cell.angle_alpha   90.00
_cell.angle_beta   90.00
_cell.angle_gamma   90.00
#
_symmetry.space_group_name_H-M   'P 1'
#
loop_
_entity.id
_entity.type
_entity.pdbx_description
1 polymer ?
#
loop_
_entity_poly.entity_id
_entity_poly.type
_entity_poly.pdbx_seq_one_letter_code
_entity_poly.pdbx_strand_id
1 'polypeptide(L)'
;MELYFHPILQQMLHSNDHGFCSETLQLLSVFYPALANLQFDLIVATIRSIFCSIVYGTSAIPLDEAAEYDELHAEGVALEKSLEEPKTLRYLRCLELSSKILQFTRQSLKNAMIANILHLILPAVDSDIPALREKGLECLGLYCLLDRKMALNHTIVFWRVLNADDEDGDSKHTCIRVLLDFFAAFKSFEITPVEEDGDMITSGSILDGLATYFCVNEHQLDTWDLQTQTLVVEGFIKLFLLKRIADST
;
A
#
# COMPACT_ATOMS: atom_id res chain seq x y z
N MET A 1 -3.92 6.25 -14.95
CA MET A 1 -4.70 6.13 -13.69
C MET A 1 -6.01 6.92 -13.73
N GLU A 2 -6.57 7.20 -14.92
CA GLU A 2 -7.81 7.99 -15.07
C GLU A 2 -9.06 7.14 -15.34
N LEU A 3 -8.89 5.84 -15.57
CA LEU A 3 -9.95 4.95 -16.07
C LEU A 3 -10.92 4.42 -15.00
N TYR A 4 -10.78 4.84 -13.74
CA TYR A 4 -11.58 4.32 -12.61
C TYR A 4 -12.54 5.34 -11.98
N PHE A 5 -12.60 6.57 -12.46
CA PHE A 5 -13.48 7.58 -11.84
C PHE A 5 -14.81 7.71 -12.59
N HIS A 6 -15.90 7.50 -11.86
CA HIS A 6 -17.25 7.83 -12.29
C HIS A 6 -17.35 9.34 -12.63
N PRO A 7 -18.10 9.75 -13.68
CA PRO A 7 -18.13 11.14 -14.16
C PRO A 7 -18.50 12.20 -13.09
N ILE A 8 -19.31 11.82 -12.11
CA ILE A 8 -19.72 12.69 -10.99
C ILE A 8 -18.55 12.97 -10.04
N LEU A 9 -17.72 11.96 -9.77
CA LEU A 9 -16.52 12.12 -8.94
C LEU A 9 -15.45 12.94 -9.66
N GLN A 10 -15.39 12.86 -11.00
CA GLN A 10 -14.58 13.75 -11.81
C GLN A 10 -15.09 15.20 -11.73
N GLN A 11 -16.40 15.43 -11.78
CA GLN A 11 -16.98 16.78 -11.61
C GLN A 11 -16.70 17.38 -10.23
N MET A 12 -16.79 16.58 -9.16
CA MET A 12 -16.49 17.03 -7.80
C MET A 12 -15.00 17.34 -7.56
N LEU A 13 -14.09 16.61 -8.22
CA LEU A 13 -12.65 16.91 -8.22
C LEU A 13 -12.32 18.24 -8.92
N HIS A 14 -13.13 18.64 -9.91
CA HIS A 14 -12.96 19.90 -10.64
C HIS A 14 -13.59 21.10 -9.93
N SER A 15 -14.63 20.91 -9.12
CA SER A 15 -15.20 21.96 -8.27
C SER A 15 -14.40 22.09 -6.97
N ASN A 16 -13.40 22.97 -6.95
CA ASN A 16 -12.62 23.35 -5.75
C ASN A 16 -13.45 24.01 -4.61
N ASP A 17 -14.78 23.86 -4.60
CA ASP A 17 -15.71 24.58 -3.73
C ASP A 17 -15.80 23.99 -2.30
N HIS A 18 -15.23 22.81 -2.07
CA HIS A 18 -15.15 22.19 -0.75
C HIS A 18 -13.70 21.88 -0.44
N GLY A 19 -13.05 22.76 0.33
CA GLY A 19 -11.63 22.72 0.67
C GLY A 19 -11.16 21.55 1.55
N PHE A 20 -11.68 20.33 1.36
CA PHE A 20 -11.22 19.13 2.07
C PHE A 20 -11.08 17.91 1.13
N CYS A 21 -9.98 17.20 1.37
CA CYS A 21 -9.26 16.27 0.50
C CYS A 21 -10.09 15.12 -0.11
N SER A 22 -10.00 15.03 -1.44
CA SER A 22 -10.30 13.88 -2.31
C SER A 22 -9.99 12.50 -1.69
N GLU A 23 -8.92 12.38 -0.90
CA GLU A 23 -8.53 11.15 -0.21
C GLU A 23 -9.53 10.68 0.86
N THR A 24 -10.26 11.60 1.51
CA THR A 24 -11.26 11.25 2.53
C THR A 24 -12.49 10.63 1.86
N LEU A 25 -12.95 11.20 0.74
CA LEU A 25 -14.05 10.66 -0.07
C LEU A 25 -13.67 9.32 -0.73
N GLN A 26 -12.41 9.16 -1.14
CA GLN A 26 -11.87 7.88 -1.61
C GLN A 26 -11.76 6.83 -0.51
N LEU A 27 -11.40 7.21 0.72
CA LEU A 27 -11.49 6.30 1.87
C LEU A 27 -12.96 5.86 2.05
N LEU A 28 -13.90 6.80 1.97
CA LEU A 28 -15.32 6.59 2.28
C LEU A 28 -16.05 5.64 1.33
N SER A 29 -15.74 5.64 0.04
CA SER A 29 -16.30 4.68 -0.92
C SER A 29 -15.83 3.25 -0.66
N VAL A 30 -14.66 3.07 -0.03
CA VAL A 30 -14.07 1.76 0.30
C VAL A 30 -14.59 1.20 1.63
N PHE A 31 -14.93 2.04 2.61
CA PHE A 31 -15.40 1.57 3.93
C PHE A 31 -16.85 1.08 3.95
N TYR A 32 -17.72 1.68 3.16
CA TYR A 32 -19.16 1.41 3.25
C TYR A 32 -19.54 -0.04 2.86
N PRO A 33 -18.96 -0.68 1.82
CA PRO A 33 -19.22 -2.10 1.51
C PRO A 33 -18.69 -3.07 2.57
N ALA A 34 -17.55 -2.73 3.20
CA ALA A 34 -16.95 -3.53 4.27
C ALA A 34 -17.74 -3.45 5.57
N LEU A 35 -18.37 -2.30 5.84
CA LEU A 35 -19.21 -2.06 7.01
C LEU A 35 -20.63 -2.63 6.85
N ALA A 36 -21.18 -2.60 5.64
CA ALA A 36 -22.52 -3.15 5.34
C ALA A 36 -22.60 -4.68 5.53
N ASN A 37 -21.48 -5.40 5.44
CA ASN A 37 -21.41 -6.85 5.57
C ASN A 37 -21.06 -7.36 6.98
N LEU A 38 -20.80 -6.47 7.95
CA LEU A 38 -20.58 -6.83 9.35
C LEU A 38 -21.92 -6.83 10.08
N GLN A 39 -22.32 -8.00 10.60
CA GLN A 39 -23.51 -8.22 11.45
C GLN A 39 -23.37 -7.58 12.85
N PHE A 40 -23.01 -6.30 12.91
CA PHE A 40 -22.92 -5.52 14.14
C PHE A 40 -23.66 -4.20 13.94
N ASP A 41 -24.99 -4.26 13.96
CA ASP A 41 -25.91 -3.13 13.74
C ASP A 41 -25.55 -1.89 14.58
N LEU A 42 -25.03 -2.09 15.80
CA LEU A 42 -24.66 -1.02 16.70
C LEU A 42 -23.36 -0.31 16.28
N ILE A 43 -22.37 -1.03 15.73
CA ILE A 43 -21.09 -0.46 15.30
C ILE A 43 -21.30 0.31 13.98
N VAL A 44 -22.07 -0.25 13.06
CA VAL A 44 -22.44 0.42 11.80
C VAL A 44 -23.24 1.68 12.08
N ALA A 45 -24.24 1.63 12.97
CA ALA A 45 -25.00 2.82 13.37
C ALA A 45 -24.15 3.89 14.07
N THR A 46 -23.20 3.46 14.91
CA THR A 46 -22.30 4.38 15.64
C THR A 46 -21.30 5.05 14.71
N ILE A 47 -20.68 4.29 13.80
CA ILE A 47 -19.75 4.83 12.80
C ILE A 47 -20.51 5.74 11.83
N ARG A 48 -21.70 5.36 11.37
CA ARG A 48 -22.58 6.21 10.56
C ARG A 48 -22.94 7.51 11.27
N SER A 49 -23.31 7.47 12.56
CA SER A 49 -23.66 8.66 13.34
C SER A 49 -22.47 9.59 13.57
N ILE A 50 -21.30 9.04 13.89
CA ILE A 50 -20.05 9.79 14.05
C ILE A 50 -19.67 10.43 12.71
N PHE A 51 -19.82 9.68 11.61
CA PHE A 51 -19.54 10.13 10.25
C PHE A 51 -20.44 11.28 9.80
N CYS A 52 -21.76 11.17 9.97
CA CYS A 52 -22.70 12.25 9.66
C CYS A 52 -22.35 13.53 10.42
N SER A 53 -21.97 13.38 11.71
CA SER A 53 -21.69 14.51 12.59
C SER A 53 -20.37 15.20 12.27
N ILE A 54 -19.38 14.47 11.73
CA ILE A 54 -18.07 15.01 11.35
C ILE A 54 -18.10 15.64 9.95
N VAL A 55 -18.81 15.03 8.98
CA VAL A 55 -18.80 15.47 7.57
C VAL A 55 -19.87 16.51 7.27
N TYR A 56 -21.07 16.37 7.84
CA TYR A 56 -22.21 17.24 7.54
C TYR A 56 -22.68 18.07 8.74
N GLY A 57 -22.02 17.93 9.90
CA GLY A 57 -22.41 18.60 11.14
C GLY A 57 -23.78 18.18 11.68
N THR A 58 -24.34 17.05 11.22
CA THR A 58 -25.70 16.58 11.58
C THR A 58 -25.74 15.06 11.77
N SER A 59 -26.73 14.49 12.47
CA SER A 59 -26.72 13.04 12.80
C SER A 59 -27.30 12.11 11.72
N ALA A 60 -27.72 12.62 10.56
CA ALA A 60 -28.38 11.83 9.50
C ALA A 60 -27.93 12.27 8.10
N ILE A 61 -27.73 11.29 7.19
CA ILE A 61 -27.43 11.51 5.77
C ILE A 61 -28.70 12.04 5.07
N PRO A 62 -28.64 13.07 4.21
CA PRO A 62 -29.77 13.44 3.34
C PRO A 62 -30.13 12.27 2.41
N LEU A 63 -31.38 11.81 2.48
CA LEU A 63 -31.87 10.56 1.89
C LEU A 63 -31.94 10.55 0.34
N ASP A 64 -31.57 11.63 -0.35
CA ASP A 64 -31.58 11.70 -1.83
C ASP A 64 -30.29 11.14 -2.47
N GLU A 65 -29.14 11.20 -1.78
CA GLU A 65 -27.85 10.69 -2.31
C GLU A 65 -27.59 9.21 -1.96
N ALA A 66 -28.41 8.63 -1.09
CA ALA A 66 -28.30 7.23 -0.68
C ALA A 66 -28.69 6.26 -1.82
N ALA A 67 -29.65 6.65 -2.66
CA ALA A 67 -30.14 5.80 -3.76
C ALA A 67 -29.09 5.60 -4.86
N GLU A 68 -28.35 6.66 -5.20
CA GLU A 68 -27.27 6.60 -6.20
C GLU A 68 -26.08 5.79 -5.70
N TYR A 69 -25.80 5.86 -4.39
CA TYR A 69 -24.80 5.01 -3.74
C TYR A 69 -25.22 3.53 -3.73
N ASP A 70 -26.49 3.24 -3.46
CA ASP A 70 -27.02 1.87 -3.45
C ASP A 70 -27.00 1.23 -4.85
N GLU A 71 -27.22 2.00 -5.92
CA GLU A 71 -27.07 1.55 -7.31
C GLU A 71 -25.61 1.24 -7.68
N LEU A 72 -24.67 2.12 -7.34
CA LEU A 72 -23.23 1.88 -7.53
C LEU A 72 -22.72 0.68 -6.71
N HIS A 73 -23.26 0.48 -5.51
CA HIS A 73 -22.97 -0.69 -4.70
C HIS A 73 -23.49 -1.97 -5.36
N ALA A 74 -24.71 -1.95 -5.92
CA ALA A 74 -25.28 -3.08 -6.64
C ALA A 74 -24.48 -3.44 -7.91
N GLU A 75 -23.97 -2.45 -8.63
CA GLU A 75 -23.08 -2.65 -9.78
C GLU A 75 -21.73 -3.24 -9.36
N GLY A 76 -21.12 -2.74 -8.27
CA GLY A 76 -19.90 -3.29 -7.69
C GLY A 76 -20.06 -4.75 -7.24
N VAL A 77 -21.19 -5.07 -6.60
CA VAL A 77 -21.54 -6.44 -6.20
C VAL A 77 -21.78 -7.36 -7.41
N ALA A 78 -22.35 -6.84 -8.50
CA ALA A 78 -22.51 -7.59 -9.74
C ALA A 78 -21.17 -7.87 -10.43
N LEU A 79 -20.24 -6.92 -10.40
CA LEU A 79 -18.86 -7.10 -10.87
C LEU A 79 -18.10 -8.12 -9.99
N GLU A 80 -18.24 -8.04 -8.67
CA GLU A 80 -17.66 -9.01 -7.72
C GLU A 80 -18.18 -10.43 -7.97
N LYS A 81 -19.44 -10.57 -8.37
CA LYS A 81 -20.06 -11.85 -8.72
C LYS A 81 -19.53 -12.42 -10.05
N SER A 82 -18.95 -11.58 -10.90
CA SER A 82 -18.35 -11.97 -12.18
C SER A 82 -16.87 -12.35 -12.08
N LEU A 83 -16.21 -11.99 -10.97
CA LEU A 83 -14.83 -12.35 -10.66
C LEU A 83 -14.81 -13.66 -9.85
N GLU A 84 -14.05 -14.65 -10.29
CA GLU A 84 -14.20 -16.07 -9.91
C GLU A 84 -13.99 -16.42 -8.42
N GLU A 85 -13.57 -15.52 -7.53
CA GLU A 85 -13.52 -15.83 -6.08
C GLU A 85 -13.87 -14.62 -5.17
N PRO A 86 -15.08 -14.54 -4.60
CA PRO A 86 -15.49 -13.44 -3.72
C PRO A 86 -14.63 -13.33 -2.44
N LYS A 87 -13.87 -14.37 -2.07
CA LYS A 87 -12.97 -14.35 -0.91
C LYS A 87 -11.67 -13.58 -1.19
N THR A 88 -11.10 -13.77 -2.36
CA THR A 88 -9.85 -13.11 -2.80
C THR A 88 -10.04 -11.60 -2.90
N LEU A 89 -11.16 -11.15 -3.48
CA LEU A 89 -11.48 -9.73 -3.53
C LEU A 89 -11.69 -9.13 -2.15
N ARG A 90 -12.44 -9.80 -1.27
CA ARG A 90 -12.61 -9.36 0.12
C ARG A 90 -11.28 -9.27 0.86
N TYR A 91 -10.39 -10.23 0.62
CA TYR A 91 -9.06 -10.21 1.20
C TYR A 91 -8.25 -9.01 0.71
N LEU A 92 -8.27 -8.75 -0.60
CA LEU A 92 -7.62 -7.57 -1.18
C LEU A 92 -8.15 -6.27 -0.57
N ARG A 93 -9.48 -6.15 -0.40
CA ARG A 93 -10.09 -5.00 0.29
C ARG A 93 -9.61 -4.86 1.74
N CYS A 94 -9.53 -5.97 2.48
CA CYS A 94 -8.99 -5.95 3.84
C CYS A 94 -7.52 -5.48 3.89
N LEU A 95 -6.71 -5.87 2.90
CA LEU A 95 -5.32 -5.41 2.78
C LEU A 95 -5.25 -3.93 2.39
N GLU A 96 -6.10 -3.45 1.48
CA GLU A 96 -6.21 -2.01 1.15
C GLU A 96 -6.51 -1.16 2.38
N LEU A 97 -7.50 -1.59 3.18
CA LEU A 97 -7.85 -0.93 4.43
C LEU A 97 -6.68 -0.96 5.43
N SER A 98 -6.02 -2.10 5.54
CA SER A 98 -4.86 -2.27 6.42
C SER A 98 -3.70 -1.37 6.01
N SER A 99 -3.41 -1.26 4.71
CA SER A 99 -2.42 -0.32 4.18
C SER A 99 -2.74 1.12 4.60
N LYS A 100 -4.01 1.57 4.46
CA LYS A 100 -4.40 2.92 4.89
C LYS A 100 -4.28 3.13 6.40
N ILE A 101 -4.66 2.14 7.20
CA ILE A 101 -4.45 2.19 8.65
C ILE A 101 -2.96 2.33 8.97
N LEU A 102 -2.09 1.55 8.34
CA LEU A 102 -0.64 1.58 8.56
C LEU A 102 0.01 2.89 8.07
N GLN A 103 -0.49 3.49 6.99
CA GLN A 103 -0.01 4.79 6.48
C GLN A 103 -0.28 5.94 7.44
N PHE A 104 -1.47 5.97 8.07
CA PHE A 104 -1.91 7.11 8.88
C PHE A 104 -1.83 6.88 10.39
N THR A 105 -1.54 5.65 10.83
CA THR A 105 -1.46 5.34 12.26
C THR A 105 -0.29 6.07 12.92
N ARG A 106 -0.56 6.64 14.09
CA ARG A 106 0.47 7.14 15.02
C ARG A 106 0.78 6.14 16.13
N GLN A 107 0.18 4.96 16.07
CA GLN A 107 0.29 3.93 17.08
C GLN A 107 1.43 2.97 16.74
N SER A 108 2.21 2.60 17.76
CA SER A 108 3.25 1.57 17.62
C SER A 108 2.66 0.16 17.59
N LEU A 109 3.48 -0.83 17.22
CA LEU A 109 3.15 -2.25 17.29
C LEU A 109 2.87 -2.79 18.72
N LYS A 110 2.98 -1.96 19.76
CA LYS A 110 2.46 -2.29 21.09
C LYS A 110 0.93 -2.34 21.14
N ASN A 111 0.24 -1.68 20.20
CA ASN A 111 -1.20 -1.84 20.06
C ASN A 111 -1.48 -3.22 19.45
N ALA A 112 -2.17 -4.08 20.19
CA ALA A 112 -2.53 -5.43 19.75
C ALA A 112 -3.30 -5.43 18.43
N MET A 113 -4.18 -4.46 18.19
CA MET A 113 -4.93 -4.34 16.93
C MET A 113 -3.99 -4.13 15.74
N ILE A 114 -3.02 -3.22 15.87
CA ILE A 114 -2.02 -2.95 14.82
C ILE A 114 -1.09 -4.16 14.66
N ALA A 115 -0.62 -4.74 15.77
CA ALA A 115 0.22 -5.93 15.74
C ALA A 115 -0.45 -7.10 14.99
N ASN A 116 -1.75 -7.31 15.24
CA ASN A 116 -2.53 -8.38 14.65
C ASN A 116 -2.75 -8.24 13.15
N ILE A 117 -2.58 -7.04 12.57
CA ILE A 117 -2.63 -6.85 11.11
C ILE A 117 -1.59 -7.74 10.42
N LEU A 118 -0.48 -8.08 11.07
CA LEU A 118 0.53 -8.96 10.51
C LEU A 118 -0.02 -10.33 10.11
N HIS A 119 -0.99 -10.87 10.86
CA HIS A 119 -1.63 -12.15 10.52
C HIS A 119 -2.49 -12.09 9.25
N LEU A 120 -2.93 -10.89 8.88
CA LEU A 120 -3.58 -10.64 7.60
C LEU A 120 -2.54 -10.46 6.47
N ILE A 121 -1.38 -9.89 6.76
CA ILE A 121 -0.36 -9.57 5.76
C ILE A 121 0.41 -10.80 5.29
N LEU A 122 0.92 -11.63 6.21
CA LEU A 122 1.84 -12.71 5.85
C LEU A 122 1.23 -13.71 4.84
N PRO A 123 -0.02 -14.18 4.99
CA PRO A 123 -0.59 -15.08 3.99
C PRO A 123 -0.82 -14.43 2.62
N ALA A 124 -0.89 -13.10 2.55
CA ALA A 124 -1.02 -12.38 1.29
C ALA A 124 0.31 -12.31 0.56
N VAL A 125 1.42 -12.12 1.29
CA VAL A 125 2.78 -12.14 0.74
C VAL A 125 3.11 -13.52 0.15
N ASP A 126 2.65 -14.59 0.80
CA ASP A 126 2.87 -15.96 0.33
C ASP A 126 1.83 -16.42 -0.73
N SER A 127 0.93 -15.53 -1.17
CA SER A 127 -0.15 -15.87 -2.10
C SER A 127 0.37 -16.10 -3.52
N ASP A 128 -0.18 -17.10 -4.22
CA ASP A 128 0.07 -17.34 -5.66
C ASP A 128 -0.61 -16.30 -6.57
N ILE A 129 -1.55 -15.53 -6.03
CA ILE A 129 -2.27 -14.49 -6.76
C ILE A 129 -1.44 -13.19 -6.75
N PRO A 130 -0.96 -12.69 -7.91
CA PRO A 130 -0.04 -11.55 -7.97
C PRO A 130 -0.56 -10.27 -7.29
N ALA A 131 -1.84 -9.92 -7.52
CA ALA A 131 -2.44 -8.75 -6.90
C ALA A 131 -2.50 -8.81 -5.36
N LEU A 132 -2.70 -10.01 -4.79
CA LEU A 132 -2.64 -10.19 -3.34
C LEU A 132 -1.21 -10.12 -2.82
N ARG A 133 -0.26 -10.72 -3.55
CA ARG A 133 1.17 -10.71 -3.22
C ARG A 133 1.71 -9.29 -3.20
N GLU A 134 1.49 -8.53 -4.27
CA GLU A 134 1.88 -7.12 -4.39
C GLU A 134 1.32 -6.30 -3.22
N LYS A 135 0.01 -6.43 -2.95
CA LYS A 135 -0.62 -5.69 -1.86
C LYS A 135 -0.14 -6.13 -0.49
N GLY A 136 0.14 -7.41 -0.31
CA GLY A 136 0.77 -7.98 0.88
C GLY A 136 2.14 -7.37 1.14
N LEU A 137 2.98 -7.27 0.10
CA LEU A 137 4.31 -6.66 0.17
C LEU A 137 4.23 -5.17 0.53
N GLU A 138 3.31 -4.42 -0.07
CA GLU A 138 3.05 -3.02 0.31
C GLU A 138 2.69 -2.91 1.80
N CYS A 139 1.75 -3.72 2.27
CA CYS A 139 1.32 -3.71 3.66
C CYS A 139 2.45 -4.12 4.62
N LEU A 140 3.25 -5.12 4.25
CA LEU A 140 4.41 -5.54 5.04
C LEU A 140 5.44 -4.42 5.15
N GLY A 141 5.70 -3.70 4.06
CA GLY A 141 6.60 -2.55 4.06
C GLY A 141 6.13 -1.46 5.02
N LEU A 142 4.85 -1.06 4.92
CA LEU A 142 4.24 -0.07 5.81
C LEU A 142 4.25 -0.53 7.29
N TYR A 143 3.96 -1.80 7.54
CA TYR A 143 4.02 -2.39 8.87
C TYR A 143 5.44 -2.33 9.45
N CYS A 144 6.44 -2.64 8.63
CA CYS A 144 7.85 -2.60 9.01
C CYS A 144 8.35 -1.19 9.32
N LEU A 145 7.80 -0.14 8.70
CA LEU A 145 8.14 1.24 9.02
C LEU A 145 7.72 1.65 10.46
N LEU A 146 6.79 0.92 11.09
CA LEU A 146 6.38 1.17 12.47
C LEU A 146 7.41 0.68 13.50
N ASP A 147 8.27 -0.27 13.14
CA ASP A 147 9.25 -0.86 14.04
C ASP A 147 10.50 -1.37 13.31
N ARG A 148 11.67 -0.82 13.69
CA ARG A 148 12.96 -1.15 13.07
C ARG A 148 13.29 -2.64 13.13
N LYS A 149 12.92 -3.35 14.19
CA LYS A 149 13.22 -4.79 14.32
C LYS A 149 12.40 -5.59 13.31
N MET A 150 11.15 -5.19 13.07
CA MET A 150 10.32 -5.82 12.05
C MET A 150 10.89 -5.61 10.64
N ALA A 151 11.34 -4.40 10.33
CA ALA A 151 12.00 -4.11 9.05
C ALA A 151 13.23 -5.00 8.84
N LEU A 152 14.13 -5.08 9.83
CA LEU A 152 15.34 -5.91 9.75
C LEU A 152 15.03 -7.39 9.51
N ASN A 153 14.02 -7.92 10.21
CA ASN A 153 13.63 -9.33 10.08
C ASN A 153 13.04 -9.68 8.72
N HIS A 154 12.31 -8.75 8.10
CA HIS A 154 11.59 -9.00 6.84
C HIS A 154 12.27 -8.43 5.60
N THR A 155 13.40 -7.73 5.74
CA THR A 155 14.14 -7.16 4.59
C THR A 155 14.49 -8.22 3.55
N ILE A 156 14.86 -9.42 4.01
CA ILE A 156 15.23 -10.53 3.11
C ILE A 156 14.06 -10.99 2.21
N VAL A 157 12.81 -10.81 2.65
CA VAL A 157 11.63 -11.18 1.86
C VAL A 157 11.55 -10.31 0.61
N PHE A 158 11.74 -9.00 0.76
CA PHE A 158 11.74 -8.06 -0.37
C PHE A 158 12.93 -8.30 -1.31
N TRP A 159 14.09 -8.65 -0.77
CA TRP A 159 15.26 -9.00 -1.58
C TRP A 159 15.01 -10.24 -2.45
N ARG A 160 14.38 -11.28 -1.89
CA ARG A 160 14.05 -12.50 -2.64
C ARG A 160 13.06 -12.22 -3.77
N VAL A 161 12.00 -11.46 -3.52
CA VAL A 161 11.03 -11.07 -4.56
C VAL A 161 11.69 -10.24 -5.67
N LEU A 162 12.63 -9.36 -5.31
CA LEU A 162 13.35 -8.54 -6.29
C LEU A 162 14.18 -9.39 -7.26
N ASN A 163 14.83 -10.44 -6.75
CA ASN A 163 15.73 -11.29 -7.52
C ASN A 163 15.08 -12.54 -8.13
N ALA A 164 13.80 -12.79 -7.87
CA ALA A 164 13.08 -13.88 -8.50
C ALA A 164 12.80 -13.58 -9.98
N ASP A 165 13.11 -14.53 -10.86
CA ASP A 165 13.01 -14.37 -12.32
C ASP A 165 11.56 -14.28 -12.82
N ASP A 166 10.63 -14.92 -12.12
CA ASP A 166 9.22 -15.06 -12.48
C ASP A 166 8.29 -14.03 -11.80
N GLU A 167 8.83 -13.17 -10.94
CA GLU A 167 8.04 -12.14 -10.25
C GLU A 167 7.66 -10.96 -11.15
N ASP A 168 6.44 -10.49 -10.95
CA ASP A 168 5.85 -9.40 -11.71
C ASP A 168 6.54 -8.04 -11.44
N GLY A 169 6.54 -7.18 -12.46
CA GLY A 169 7.16 -5.86 -12.41
C GLY A 169 6.61 -4.95 -11.32
N ASP A 170 5.32 -5.04 -10.99
CA ASP A 170 4.68 -4.22 -9.95
C ASP A 170 5.11 -4.65 -8.53
N SER A 171 5.30 -5.96 -8.33
CA SER A 171 5.84 -6.50 -7.07
C SER A 171 7.30 -6.09 -6.87
N LYS A 172 8.13 -6.14 -7.93
CA LYS A 172 9.51 -5.64 -7.89
C LYS A 172 9.56 -4.14 -7.62
N HIS A 173 8.73 -3.36 -8.30
CA HIS A 173 8.61 -1.92 -8.07
C HIS A 173 8.24 -1.60 -6.61
N THR A 174 7.27 -2.33 -6.05
CA THR A 174 6.88 -2.20 -4.64
C THR A 174 8.04 -2.55 -3.70
N CYS A 175 8.80 -3.62 -3.97
CA CYS A 175 9.95 -4.02 -3.16
C CYS A 175 11.05 -2.95 -3.17
N ILE A 176 11.38 -2.38 -4.34
CA ILE A 176 12.37 -1.30 -4.47
C ILE A 176 11.97 -0.11 -3.60
N ARG A 177 10.71 0.33 -3.69
CA ARG A 177 10.18 1.44 -2.88
C ARG A 177 10.34 1.15 -1.39
N VAL A 178 9.91 -0.02 -0.94
CA VAL A 178 9.96 -0.42 0.47
C VAL A 178 11.39 -0.47 1.00
N LEU A 179 12.32 -1.06 0.24
CA LEU A 179 13.73 -1.13 0.62
C LEU A 179 14.35 0.26 0.76
N LEU A 180 14.11 1.16 -0.20
CA LEU A 180 14.59 2.54 -0.14
C LEU A 180 13.99 3.29 1.07
N ASP A 181 12.72 3.08 1.36
CA ASP A 181 12.05 3.66 2.53
C ASP A 181 12.69 3.16 3.84
N PHE A 182 13.08 1.88 3.93
CA PHE A 182 13.80 1.36 5.11
C PHE A 182 15.13 2.07 5.34
N PHE A 183 15.94 2.19 4.28
CA PHE A 183 17.23 2.89 4.36
C PHE A 183 17.08 4.38 4.68
N ALA A 184 16.01 5.03 4.20
CA ALA A 184 15.72 6.42 4.50
C ALA A 184 15.24 6.60 5.95
N ALA A 185 14.23 5.83 6.35
CA ALA A 185 13.54 5.95 7.63
C ALA A 185 14.46 5.59 8.81
N PHE A 186 15.23 4.51 8.69
CA PHE A 186 16.06 4.01 9.79
C PHE A 186 17.52 4.43 9.61
N LYS A 187 18.04 5.23 10.55
CA LYS A 187 19.47 5.56 10.58
C LYS A 187 20.31 4.30 10.80
N SER A 188 21.38 4.15 10.02
CA SER A 188 22.30 3.00 10.09
C SER A 188 21.53 1.68 9.99
N PHE A 189 20.71 1.54 8.94
CA PHE A 189 19.94 0.34 8.70
C PHE A 189 20.88 -0.79 8.25
N GLU A 190 21.11 -1.75 9.14
CA GLU A 190 22.05 -2.84 8.91
C GLU A 190 21.38 -4.19 9.19
N ILE A 191 21.21 -4.99 8.15
CA ILE A 191 20.65 -6.35 8.29
C ILE A 191 21.70 -7.32 8.84
N THR A 192 21.22 -8.37 9.51
CA THR A 192 22.11 -9.50 9.82
C THR A 192 22.45 -10.19 8.51
N PRO A 193 23.74 -10.43 8.19
CA PRO A 193 24.11 -11.10 6.96
C PRO A 193 23.43 -12.47 6.84
N VAL A 194 22.83 -12.75 5.69
CA VAL A 194 22.14 -14.01 5.39
C VAL A 194 22.77 -14.61 4.14
N GLU A 195 23.04 -15.91 4.16
CA GLU A 195 23.51 -16.64 2.98
C GLU A 195 22.31 -17.09 2.14
N GLU A 196 22.20 -16.61 0.91
CA GLU A 196 21.17 -16.99 -0.06
C GLU A 196 21.85 -17.36 -1.38
N ASP A 197 21.53 -18.51 -1.95
CA ASP A 197 22.04 -18.98 -3.25
C ASP A 197 23.58 -18.95 -3.42
N GLY A 198 24.32 -19.01 -2.30
CA GLY A 198 25.78 -18.98 -2.26
C GLY A 198 26.39 -17.58 -2.11
N ASP A 199 25.56 -16.54 -2.08
CA ASP A 199 25.97 -15.16 -1.85
C ASP A 199 25.62 -14.68 -0.44
N MET A 200 26.50 -13.88 0.15
CA MET A 200 26.28 -13.27 1.44
C MET A 200 25.50 -11.96 1.26
N ILE A 201 24.22 -11.98 1.59
CA ILE A 201 23.34 -10.82 1.49
C ILE A 201 23.58 -9.89 2.68
N THR A 202 23.98 -8.66 2.37
CA THR A 202 24.25 -7.58 3.32
C THR A 202 23.47 -6.33 2.92
N SER A 203 23.40 -5.34 3.81
CA SER A 203 22.77 -4.04 3.50
C SER A 203 23.46 -3.35 2.31
N GLY A 204 24.79 -3.50 2.20
CA GLY A 204 25.58 -3.01 1.07
C GLY A 204 25.21 -3.73 -0.23
N SER A 205 25.17 -5.06 -0.24
CA SER A 205 24.81 -5.80 -1.45
C SER A 205 23.36 -5.52 -1.90
N ILE A 206 22.45 -5.24 -0.97
CA ILE A 206 21.09 -4.80 -1.31
C ILE A 206 21.12 -3.45 -2.01
N LEU A 207 21.87 -2.47 -1.47
CA LEU A 207 22.03 -1.17 -2.13
C LEU A 207 22.71 -1.30 -3.49
N ASP A 208 23.73 -2.14 -3.63
CA ASP A 208 24.39 -2.40 -4.90
C ASP A 208 23.42 -3.02 -5.92
N GLY A 209 22.60 -3.98 -5.49
CA GLY A 209 21.53 -4.57 -6.32
C GLY A 209 20.45 -3.55 -6.71
N LEU A 210 20.06 -2.64 -5.81
CA LEU A 210 19.16 -1.54 -6.17
C LEU A 210 19.80 -0.58 -7.18
N ALA A 211 21.12 -0.37 -7.10
CA ALA A 211 21.84 0.48 -8.03
C ALA A 211 21.94 -0.13 -9.44
N THR A 212 21.80 -1.45 -9.62
CA THR A 212 21.79 -2.02 -10.99
C THR A 212 20.57 -1.59 -11.80
N TYR A 213 19.51 -1.12 -11.14
CA TYR A 213 18.34 -0.52 -11.80
C TYR A 213 18.59 0.91 -12.31
N PHE A 214 19.77 1.50 -12.08
CA PHE A 214 20.21 2.68 -12.83
C PHE A 214 20.49 2.28 -14.28
N CYS A 215 19.56 2.57 -15.19
CA CYS A 215 19.85 2.40 -16.61
C CYS A 215 20.83 3.48 -17.09
N VAL A 216 21.96 3.01 -17.64
CA VAL A 216 23.00 3.86 -18.25
C VAL A 216 22.72 4.12 -19.74
N ASN A 217 21.75 3.40 -20.35
CA ASN A 217 21.46 3.48 -21.79
C ASN A 217 20.00 3.91 -22.06
N GLU A 218 19.85 5.14 -22.57
CA GLU A 218 18.56 5.81 -22.84
C GLU A 218 17.74 5.19 -24.00
N HIS A 219 18.31 4.23 -24.75
CA HIS A 219 17.75 3.75 -26.02
C HIS A 219 16.92 2.45 -25.92
N GLN A 220 16.72 1.90 -24.72
CA GLN A 220 15.93 0.68 -24.46
C GLN A 220 15.06 0.83 -23.21
N LEU A 221 14.36 1.95 -23.08
CA LEU A 221 13.49 2.22 -21.94
C LEU A 221 12.04 1.85 -22.30
N ASP A 222 11.53 0.76 -21.74
CA ASP A 222 10.10 0.50 -21.68
C ASP A 222 9.45 1.38 -20.59
N THR A 223 8.11 1.50 -20.59
CA THR A 223 7.40 2.38 -19.64
C THR A 223 7.59 1.96 -18.17
N TRP A 224 7.81 0.67 -17.90
CA TRP A 224 8.12 0.13 -16.58
C TRP A 224 9.51 0.58 -16.10
N ASP A 225 10.48 0.64 -17.03
CA ASP A 225 11.85 1.05 -16.73
C ASP A 225 11.88 2.49 -16.23
N LEU A 226 11.08 3.38 -16.82
CA LEU A 226 11.09 4.81 -16.45
C LEU A 226 10.57 5.07 -15.02
N GLN A 227 9.47 4.43 -14.62
CA GLN A 227 8.90 4.63 -13.27
C GLN A 227 9.81 4.05 -12.20
N THR A 228 10.35 2.86 -12.44
CA THR A 228 11.29 2.20 -11.53
C THR A 228 12.61 2.97 -11.44
N GLN A 229 13.14 3.49 -12.55
CA GLN A 229 14.32 4.35 -12.53
C GLN A 229 14.09 5.65 -11.77
N THR A 230 12.96 6.31 -12.02
CA THR A 230 12.61 7.54 -11.29
C THR A 230 12.60 7.28 -9.79
N LEU A 231 11.98 6.17 -9.37
CA LEU A 231 11.94 5.74 -7.97
C LEU A 231 13.35 5.48 -7.41
N VAL A 232 14.20 4.76 -8.14
CA VAL A 232 15.57 4.44 -7.71
C VAL A 232 16.40 5.73 -7.60
N VAL A 233 16.40 6.58 -8.62
CA VAL A 233 17.10 7.87 -8.61
C VAL A 233 16.64 8.76 -7.46
N GLU A 234 15.32 8.91 -7.28
CA GLU A 234 14.75 9.67 -6.17
C GLU A 234 15.17 9.08 -4.82
N GLY A 235 15.14 7.75 -4.69
CA GLY A 235 15.55 7.03 -3.50
C GLY A 235 17.00 7.29 -3.12
N PHE A 236 17.94 7.08 -4.04
CA PHE A 236 19.36 7.31 -3.79
C PHE A 236 19.66 8.79 -3.50
N ILE A 237 18.99 9.74 -4.18
CA ILE A 237 19.09 11.16 -3.85
C ILE A 237 18.62 11.42 -2.42
N LYS A 238 17.47 10.84 -1.99
CA LYS A 238 17.00 10.95 -0.61
C LYS A 238 18.02 10.37 0.37
N LEU A 239 18.57 9.20 0.10
CA LEU A 239 19.60 8.58 0.95
C LEU A 239 20.85 9.46 1.07
N PHE A 240 21.29 10.07 -0.03
CA PHE A 240 22.42 10.99 -0.05
C PHE A 240 22.14 12.25 0.78
N LEU A 241 21.00 12.91 0.55
CA LEU A 241 20.58 14.10 1.29
C LEU A 241 20.41 13.84 2.78
N LEU A 242 19.93 12.65 3.15
CA LEU A 242 19.80 12.19 4.54
C LEU A 242 21.13 11.70 5.15
N LYS A 243 22.24 11.77 4.41
CA LYS A 243 23.57 11.28 4.81
C LYS A 243 23.54 9.81 5.26
N ARG A 244 22.75 9.00 4.55
CA ARG A 244 22.67 7.54 4.73
C ARG A 244 23.71 6.81 3.89
N ILE A 245 23.97 7.35 2.71
CA ILE A 245 25.08 6.97 1.83
C ILE A 245 26.06 8.14 1.73
N ALA A 246 27.32 7.85 1.40
CA ALA A 246 28.36 8.84 1.20
C ALA A 246 28.86 8.77 -0.25
N ASP A 247 29.34 9.90 -0.76
CA ASP A 247 30.12 9.91 -2.00
C ASP A 247 31.41 9.13 -1.75
N SER A 248 31.63 8.05 -2.50
CA SER A 248 32.93 7.40 -2.54
C SER A 248 33.88 8.33 -3.31
N THR A 249 34.70 9.09 -2.57
CA THR A 249 35.85 9.81 -3.12
C THR A 249 36.87 8.87 -3.73
#